data_AF-W6SGH3-F1
#
_entry.id   AF-W6SGH3-F1
#
_cell.length_a   1.000
_cell.length_b   1.000
_cell.length_c   1.000
_cell.angle_alpha   90.00
_cell.angle_beta   90.00
_cell.angle_gamma   90.00
#
_symmetry.space_group_name_H-M   'P 1'
#
loop_
_entity.id
_entity.type
_entity.pdbx_description
1 polymer ?
#
loop_
_entity_poly.entity_id
_entity_poly.type
_entity_poly.pdbx_seq_one_letter_code
_entity_poly.pdbx_strand_id
1 'polypeptide(L)' 'MIFTVSKYYTKYFSERIENEFFSIINEIGKLYDFQYIDYFRSELFTDDDFVDVSHLNGDGATKFTKVLNSMIK' A
#
# COMPACT_ATOMS: atom_id res chain seq x y z
N MET A 1 -4.87 6.50 4.54
CA MET A 1 -4.41 5.12 4.85
C MET A 1 -3.35 4.74 3.82
N ILE A 2 -2.32 3.98 4.21
CA ILE A 2 -1.22 3.60 3.33
C ILE A 2 -1.12 2.09 3.28
N PHE A 3 -1.05 1.52 2.06
CA PHE A 3 -1.12 0.07 1.88
C PHE A 3 0.06 -0.45 1.08
N THR A 4 1.01 -1.09 1.77
CA THR A 4 2.17 -1.78 1.18
C THR A 4 2.02 -3.28 1.42
N VAL A 5 2.26 -4.09 0.40
CA VAL A 5 2.22 -5.55 0.50
C VAL A 5 3.29 -6.16 -0.41
N SER A 6 3.62 -7.43 -0.19
CA SER A 6 4.55 -8.18 -1.04
C SER A 6 4.06 -8.25 -2.50
N LYS A 7 4.99 -8.30 -3.45
CA LYS A 7 4.70 -8.53 -4.87
C LYS A 7 4.11 -9.92 -5.08
N TYR A 8 4.57 -10.90 -4.31
CA TYR A 8 3.99 -12.24 -4.33
C TYR A 8 2.48 -12.21 -4.07
N TYR A 9 2.03 -11.44 -3.08
CA TYR A 9 0.60 -11.33 -2.75
C TYR A 9 -0.21 -10.68 -3.86
N THR A 10 0.23 -9.53 -4.37
CA THR A 10 -0.54 -8.76 -5.36
C THR A 10 -0.66 -9.46 -6.69
N LYS A 11 0.32 -10.30 -7.04
CA LYS A 11 0.29 -11.15 -8.23
C LYS A 11 -0.91 -12.08 -8.27
N TYR A 12 -1.35 -12.58 -7.12
CA TYR A 12 -2.47 -13.53 -7.00
C TYR A 12 -3.71 -12.91 -6.35
N PHE A 13 -3.70 -11.61 -6.07
CA PHE A 13 -4.82 -10.93 -5.46
C PHE A 13 -6.00 -10.80 -6.41
N SER A 14 -7.22 -10.86 -5.86
CA SER A 14 -8.44 -10.79 -6.65
C SER A 14 -8.69 -9.38 -7.17
N GLU A 15 -8.69 -9.23 -8.50
CA GLU A 15 -9.04 -7.97 -9.17
C GLU A 15 -10.45 -7.49 -8.76
N ARG A 16 -11.40 -8.40 -8.56
CA ARG A 16 -12.75 -8.07 -8.09
C ARG A 16 -12.71 -7.37 -6.73
N ILE A 17 -11.93 -7.89 -5.79
CA ILE A 17 -11.83 -7.34 -4.43
C ILE A 17 -11.09 -6.00 -4.45
N GLU A 18 -10.05 -5.88 -5.26
CA GLU A 18 -9.30 -4.62 -5.44
C GLU A 18 -10.20 -3.50 -5.99
N ASN A 19 -10.98 -3.80 -7.04
CA ASN A 19 -11.94 -2.85 -7.60
C ASN A 19 -13.04 -2.46 -6.59
N GLU A 20 -13.53 -3.43 -5.82
CA GLU A 20 -14.51 -3.19 -4.76
C GLU A 20 -13.94 -2.27 -3.66
N PHE A 21 -12.70 -2.51 -3.24
CA PHE A 21 -11.99 -1.67 -2.28
C PHE A 21 -11.84 -0.23 -2.79
N PHE A 22 -11.38 -0.03 -4.02
CA PHE A 22 -11.23 1.31 -4.59
C PHE A 22 -12.56 2.05 -4.71
N SER A 23 -13.64 1.35 -5.07
CA SER A 23 -14.99 1.92 -5.08
C SER A 23 -15.37 2.47 -3.70
N ILE A 24 -15.17 1.67 -2.64
CA ILE A 24 -15.47 2.06 -1.26
C ILE A 24 -14.63 3.26 -0.82
N ILE A 25 -13.31 3.24 -1.06
CA ILE A 25 -12.42 4.36 -0.70
C ILE A 25 -12.85 5.65 -1.40
N ASN A 26 -13.23 5.58 -2.68
CA ASN A 26 -13.69 6.73 -3.43
C ASN A 26 -15.01 7.30 -2.87
N GLU A 27 -15.97 6.45 -2.48
CA GLU A 27 -17.20 6.92 -1.85
C GLU A 27 -16.94 7.58 -0.49
N ILE A 28 -16.05 7.01 0.34
CA ILE A 28 -15.65 7.61 1.62
C ILE A 28 -14.95 8.95 1.36
N GLY A 29 -14.13 9.05 0.32
CA GLY A 29 -13.44 10.29 -0.09
C GLY A 29 -14.37 11.45 -0.48
N LYS A 30 -15.62 11.16 -0.86
CA LYS A 30 -16.63 12.20 -1.09
C LYS A 30 -17.24 12.73 0.21
N LEU A 31 -17.16 11.96 1.29
CA LEU A 31 -17.77 12.28 2.58
C LEU A 31 -16.77 12.93 3.55
N TYR A 32 -15.49 12.62 3.41
CA TYR A 32 -14.43 13.07 4.31
C TYR A 32 -13.20 13.51 3.51
N ASP A 33 -12.58 14.59 3.94
CA ASP A 33 -11.29 15.02 3.40
C ASP A 33 -10.16 14.22 4.05
N PHE A 34 -9.55 13.31 3.30
CA PHE A 34 -8.40 12.53 3.75
C PHE A 34 -7.49 12.15 2.60
N GLN A 35 -6.22 11.88 2.94
CA GLN A 35 -5.26 11.35 1.99
C GLN A 35 -5.26 9.82 1.99
N TYR A 36 -5.46 9.24 0.81
CA TYR A 36 -5.19 7.84 0.52
C TYR A 36 -3.92 7.74 -0.32
N ILE A 37 -2.95 6.95 0.15
CA ILE A 37 -1.70 6.72 -0.56
C ILE A 37 -1.62 5.23 -0.87
N ASP A 38 -1.68 4.91 -2.16
CA ASP A 38 -1.70 3.53 -2.63
C ASP A 38 -0.31 3.04 -3.01
N TYR A 39 0.17 2.01 -2.32
CA TYR A 39 1.38 1.27 -2.68
C TYR A 39 1.10 -0.21 -2.93
N PHE A 40 -0.17 -0.59 -3.11
CA PHE A 40 -0.56 -2.00 -3.19
C PHE A 40 0.18 -2.72 -4.31
N ARG A 41 0.19 -2.15 -5.51
CA ARG A 41 0.91 -2.68 -6.68
C ARG A 41 2.20 -1.90 -6.99
N SER A 42 2.84 -1.33 -5.97
CA SER A 42 4.03 -0.51 -6.19
C SER A 42 5.27 -1.35 -6.50
N GLU A 43 6.02 -0.92 -7.52
CA GLU A 43 7.34 -1.49 -7.82
C GLU A 43 8.44 -1.06 -6.83
N LEU A 44 8.12 -0.13 -5.91
CA LEU A 44 9.08 0.38 -4.94
C LEU A 44 9.51 -0.69 -3.92
N PHE A 45 8.65 -1.66 -3.62
CA PHE A 45 8.93 -2.70 -2.61
C PHE A 45 9.15 -4.06 -3.26
N THR A 46 10.04 -4.86 -2.69
CA THR A 46 10.28 -6.25 -3.08
C THR A 46 9.82 -7.19 -1.99
N ASP A 47 9.66 -8.48 -2.29
CA ASP A 47 9.23 -9.47 -1.27
C ASP A 47 10.19 -9.52 -0.06
N ASP A 48 11.48 -9.25 -0.29
CA ASP A 48 12.51 -9.14 0.77
C ASP A 48 12.30 -7.95 1.73
N ASP A 49 11.41 -7.01 1.43
CA ASP A 49 11.08 -5.89 2.33
C ASP A 49 10.05 -6.30 3.42
N PHE A 50 9.55 -7.54 3.41
CA PHE A 50 8.46 -7.99 4.27
C PHE A 50 8.81 -9.20 5.15
N VAL A 51 8.15 -9.29 6.31
CA VAL A 51 8.17 -10.47 7.21
C VAL A 51 7.19 -11.53 6.70
N ASP A 52 6.04 -11.09 6.19
CA ASP A 52 5.00 -11.90 5.57
C ASP A 52 4.39 -11.17 4.37
N VAL A 53 3.20 -11.54 3.91
CA VAL A 53 2.61 -10.93 2.71
C VAL A 53 2.22 -9.46 2.85
N SER A 54 2.07 -8.93 4.08
CA SER A 54 1.52 -7.59 4.34
C SER A 54 2.28 -6.76 5.39
N HIS A 55 3.16 -7.37 6.18
CA HIS A 55 3.91 -6.68 7.23
C HIS A 55 5.37 -6.45 6.81
N LEU A 56 5.79 -5.19 6.75
CA LEU A 56 7.18 -4.82 6.46
C LEU A 56 8.13 -5.37 7.54
N ASN A 57 9.33 -5.76 7.13
CA ASN A 57 10.43 -6.02 8.06
C ASN A 57 11.18 -4.71 8.40
N GLY A 58 12.26 -4.81 9.17
CA GLY A 58 13.03 -3.63 9.61
C GLY A 58 13.60 -2.80 8.46
N ASP A 59 14.09 -3.46 7.41
CA ASP A 59 14.67 -2.80 6.23
C ASP A 59 13.56 -2.16 5.38
N GLY A 60 12.48 -2.89 5.14
CA GLY A 60 11.29 -2.40 4.45
C GLY A 60 10.65 -1.19 5.15
N ALA A 61 10.56 -1.21 6.48
CA ALA A 61 10.06 -0.09 7.28
C ALA A 61 10.98 1.15 7.18
N THR A 62 12.30 0.95 7.21
CA THR A 62 13.27 2.04 7.04
C THR A 62 13.16 2.66 5.65
N LYS A 63 13.01 1.83 4.62
CA LYS A 63 12.80 2.27 3.23
C LYS A 63 11.50 3.04 3.09
N PHE A 64 10.40 2.52 3.61
CA PHE A 64 9.10 3.18 3.55
C PHE A 64 9.10 4.53 4.29
N THR A 65 9.79 4.62 5.43
CA THR A 65 9.96 5.88 6.17
C THR A 65 10.64 6.96 5.31
N LYS A 66 11.67 6.60 4.53
CA LYS A 66 12.33 7.54 3.60
C LYS A 66 11.39 7.99 2.49
N VAL A 67 10.58 7.08 1.95
CA VAL A 67 9.55 7.40 0.95
C VAL A 67 8.54 8.37 1.53
N LEU A 68 8.03 8.14 2.74
CA LEU A 68 7.07 9.03 3.40
C LEU A 68 7.63 10.42 3.66
N ASN A 69 8.85 10.52 4.19
CA ASN A 69 9.50 11.81 4.44
C ASN A 69 9.76 12.61 3.15
N SER A 70 9.78 11.97 1.98
CA SER A 70 9.88 12.67 0.69
C SER A 70 8.54 13.24 0.21
N MET A 71 7.42 12.68 0.67
CA MET A 71 6.07 13.09 0.28
C MET A 71 5.45 14.10 1.24
N ILE A 72 5.67 13.89 2.55
CA ILE A 72 5.17 14.75 3.60
C ILE A 72 6.31 15.73 3.94
N LYS A 73 6.20 16.96 3.42
CA LYS A 73 7.05 18.09 3.82
C LYS A 73 6.42 18.86 4.97
#